data_AF-W6NHF8-F1
#
_entry.id   AF-W6NHF8-F1
#
_cell.length_a   1.000
_cell.length_b   1.000
_cell.length_c   1.000
_cell.angle_alpha   90.00
_cell.angle_beta   90.00
_cell.angle_gamma   90.00
#
_symmetry.space_group_name_H-M   'P 1'
#
loop_
_entity.id
_entity.type
_entity.pdbx_description
1 polymer ?
#
loop_
_entity_poly.entity_id
_entity_poly.type
_entity_poly.pdbx_seq_one_letter_code
_entity_poly.pdbx_strand_id
1 'polypeptide(L)'
;MKGFCPDSVGSQGCRRKEHHVGAALELALIAWIDPNDVLAEGFSDSNGVFQLEGTTDELTAIEPVLEIYHNCNDGIRGGLRKLRFGLPDQYITAGLNAEKTIDVGVINLELGYKEETRIELEDEYDLDGSTLVE
;
A
#
# COMPACT_ATOMS: atom_id res chain seq x y z
N MET A 1 -25.54 -22.84 2.57
CA MET A 1 -24.60 -21.76 2.91
C MET A 1 -23.34 -21.95 2.07
N LYS A 2 -22.98 -20.99 1.22
CA LYS A 2 -21.67 -20.97 0.56
C LYS A 2 -20.71 -20.35 1.57
N GLY A 3 -19.68 -21.11 1.97
CA GLY A 3 -18.66 -20.60 2.89
C GLY A 3 -17.87 -19.49 2.21
N PHE A 4 -17.63 -18.42 2.95
CA PHE A 4 -16.66 -17.39 2.59
C PHE A 4 -15.26 -18.04 2.60
N CYS A 5 -14.47 -17.77 1.55
CA CYS A 5 -13.05 -18.11 1.53
C CYS A 5 -12.30 -16.77 1.54
N PRO A 6 -11.43 -16.53 2.53
CA PRO A 6 -10.59 -15.34 2.53
C PRO A 6 -9.65 -15.40 1.33
N ASP A 7 -9.42 -14.30 0.62
CA ASP A 7 -8.43 -14.21 -0.47
C ASP A 7 -7.24 -13.34 -0.02
N SER A 8 -6.02 -13.69 -0.44
CA SER A 8 -4.76 -13.07 0.02
C SER A 8 -3.79 -12.74 -1.13
N VAL A 9 -2.96 -11.70 -0.95
CA VAL A 9 -1.96 -11.22 -1.93
C VAL A 9 -0.75 -10.62 -1.23
N GLY A 10 0.46 -10.74 -1.80
CA GLY A 10 1.67 -10.13 -1.23
C GLY A 10 2.74 -9.65 -2.24
N SER A 11 3.58 -8.69 -1.84
CA SER A 11 4.57 -8.01 -2.72
C SER A 11 5.98 -7.84 -2.13
N GLN A 12 7.03 -7.72 -2.97
CA GLN A 12 8.45 -7.51 -2.57
C GLN A 12 9.20 -6.56 -3.55
N GLY A 13 10.15 -5.70 -3.08
CA GLY A 13 10.99 -4.78 -3.92
C GLY A 13 12.28 -4.23 -3.23
N CYS A 14 13.25 -3.54 -3.92
CA CYS A 14 14.58 -3.13 -3.33
C CYS A 14 15.47 -1.99 -4.01
N ARG A 15 16.28 -1.21 -3.20
CA ARG A 15 17.55 -0.37 -3.40
C ARG A 15 17.57 0.97 -4.20
N ARG A 16 18.24 2.11 -3.81
CA ARG A 16 19.34 2.48 -2.84
C ARG A 16 19.40 4.01 -2.46
N LYS A 17 19.90 4.33 -1.24
CA LYS A 17 20.56 5.56 -0.64
C LYS A 17 19.99 6.96 -0.96
N GLU A 18 19.47 7.75 -0.01
CA GLU A 18 20.10 8.35 1.18
C GLU A 18 19.04 8.63 2.28
N HIS A 19 19.50 8.98 3.49
CA HIS A 19 18.70 9.36 4.67
C HIS A 19 17.40 10.09 4.33
N HIS A 20 16.25 9.44 4.51
CA HIS A 20 15.05 9.85 5.24
C HIS A 20 14.08 8.65 5.23
N VAL A 21 13.23 8.58 6.25
CA VAL A 21 12.40 7.43 6.69
C VAL A 21 11.78 6.66 5.51
N GLY A 22 11.80 5.33 5.58
CA GLY A 22 11.34 4.43 4.52
C GLY A 22 9.93 4.75 4.00
N ALA A 23 9.62 4.27 2.80
CA ALA A 23 8.30 4.49 2.22
C ALA A 23 7.24 3.77 3.05
N ALA A 24 6.16 4.49 3.39
CA ALA A 24 4.96 3.86 3.91
C ALA A 24 4.23 3.21 2.74
N LEU A 25 3.71 2.01 2.99
CA LEU A 25 3.16 1.15 1.97
C LEU A 25 1.81 0.64 2.44
N GLU A 26 0.85 0.71 1.55
CA GLU A 26 -0.51 0.25 1.78
C GLU A 26 -0.89 -0.70 0.66
N LEU A 27 -1.47 -1.84 1.03
CA LEU A 27 -2.13 -2.73 0.10
C LEU A 27 -3.63 -2.47 0.22
N ALA A 28 -4.21 -1.79 -0.76
CA ALA A 28 -5.60 -1.38 -0.73
C ALA A 28 -6.46 -2.21 -1.70
N LEU A 29 -7.72 -2.42 -1.36
CA LEU A 29 -8.70 -3.10 -2.17
C LEU A 29 -9.62 -2.12 -2.90
N ILE A 30 -9.76 -2.27 -4.21
CA ILE A 30 -10.86 -1.64 -4.95
C ILE A 30 -11.96 -2.70 -5.17
N ALA A 31 -13.04 -2.60 -4.39
CA ALA A 31 -14.23 -3.44 -4.54
C ALA A 31 -15.51 -2.59 -4.57
N TRP A 32 -16.60 -3.14 -5.10
CA TRP A 32 -17.88 -2.43 -5.21
C TRP A 32 -18.64 -2.35 -3.88
N ILE A 33 -18.50 -3.39 -3.05
CA ILE A 33 -19.24 -3.53 -1.79
C ILE A 33 -18.49 -2.83 -0.65
N ASP A 34 -17.16 -2.88 -0.65
CA ASP A 34 -16.31 -2.16 0.29
C ASP A 34 -15.15 -1.43 -0.45
N PRO A 35 -15.37 -0.18 -0.89
CA PRO A 35 -14.37 0.54 -1.67
C PRO A 35 -13.26 1.10 -0.78
N ASN A 36 -12.01 0.74 -1.10
CA ASN A 36 -10.77 1.23 -0.49
C ASN A 36 -10.51 0.68 0.93
N ASP A 37 -10.72 -0.63 1.11
CA ASP A 37 -10.29 -1.32 2.33
C ASP A 37 -8.76 -1.48 2.37
N VAL A 38 -8.16 -1.24 3.53
CA VAL A 38 -6.72 -1.39 3.76
C VAL A 38 -6.44 -2.83 4.19
N LEU A 39 -5.84 -3.61 3.29
CA LEU A 39 -5.56 -5.03 3.53
C LEU A 39 -4.30 -5.24 4.37
N ALA A 40 -3.32 -4.36 4.22
CA ALA A 40 -2.06 -4.39 4.97
C ALA A 40 -1.33 -3.05 4.87
N GLU A 41 -0.57 -2.74 5.92
CA GLU A 41 0.31 -1.56 5.97
C GLU A 41 1.70 -1.95 6.45
N GLY A 42 2.70 -1.17 6.03
CA GLY A 42 4.05 -1.35 6.51
C GLY A 42 5.00 -0.28 6.00
N PHE A 43 6.27 -0.46 6.36
CA PHE A 43 7.34 0.45 5.96
C PHE A 43 8.46 -0.32 5.28
N SER A 44 9.06 0.28 4.26
CA SER A 44 10.30 -0.24 3.72
C SER A 44 11.41 -0.14 4.77
N ASP A 45 12.25 -1.17 4.84
CA ASP A 45 13.42 -1.18 5.71
C ASP A 45 14.51 -0.17 5.27
N SER A 46 15.62 -0.11 6.01
CA SER A 46 16.76 0.75 5.68
C SER A 46 17.40 0.50 4.30
N ASN A 47 17.11 -0.64 3.66
CA ASN A 47 17.56 -1.00 2.32
C ASN A 47 16.49 -0.70 1.24
N GLY A 48 15.34 -0.14 1.63
CA GLY A 48 14.18 0.06 0.76
C GLY A 48 13.44 -1.24 0.43
N VAL A 49 13.63 -2.29 1.24
CA VAL A 49 12.97 -3.58 1.08
C VAL A 49 11.69 -3.62 1.91
N PHE A 50 10.62 -4.13 1.31
CA PHE A 50 9.37 -4.36 2.01
C PHE A 50 8.77 -5.71 1.62
N GLN A 51 7.91 -6.21 2.49
CA GLN A 51 7.03 -7.32 2.21
C GLN A 51 5.68 -7.03 2.85
N LEU A 52 4.62 -6.99 2.04
CA LEU A 52 3.25 -6.86 2.50
C LEU A 52 2.47 -8.10 2.13
N GLU A 53 1.53 -8.47 2.99
CA GLU A 53 0.55 -9.52 2.77
C GLU A 53 -0.76 -9.10 3.42
N GLY A 54 -1.83 -9.11 2.65
CA GLY A 54 -3.17 -8.74 3.12
C GLY A 54 -4.19 -9.82 2.79
N THR A 55 -5.29 -9.84 3.54
CA THR A 55 -6.39 -10.78 3.34
C THR A 55 -7.72 -10.05 3.46
N THR A 56 -8.71 -10.43 2.64
CA THR A 56 -10.07 -9.88 2.71
C THR A 56 -11.13 -10.97 2.52
N ASP A 57 -12.32 -10.73 3.08
CA ASP A 57 -13.51 -11.57 2.92
C ASP A 57 -14.49 -10.91 1.92
N GLU A 58 -14.06 -10.76 0.67
CA GLU A 58 -14.85 -10.10 -0.37
C GLU A 58 -15.72 -11.11 -1.16
N LEU A 59 -16.93 -10.70 -1.54
CA LEU A 59 -17.87 -11.55 -2.31
C LEU A 59 -17.62 -11.45 -3.82
N THR A 60 -16.98 -10.38 -4.24
CA THR A 60 -16.72 -10.02 -5.63
C THR A 60 -15.25 -10.22 -6.01
N ALA A 61 -14.93 -10.07 -7.30
CA ALA A 61 -13.54 -10.08 -7.72
C ALA A 61 -12.81 -8.86 -7.15
N ILE A 62 -11.62 -9.08 -6.61
CA ILE A 62 -10.81 -8.05 -5.96
C ILE A 62 -9.75 -7.48 -6.90
N GLU A 63 -9.49 -6.17 -6.80
CA GLU A 63 -8.46 -5.45 -7.55
C GLU A 63 -7.44 -4.84 -6.57
N PRO A 64 -6.38 -5.57 -6.18
CA PRO A 64 -5.41 -5.08 -5.20
C PRO A 64 -4.52 -3.98 -5.78
N VAL A 65 -4.26 -2.96 -4.98
CA VAL A 65 -3.41 -1.82 -5.32
C VAL A 65 -2.31 -1.66 -4.28
N LEU A 66 -1.06 -1.58 -4.73
CA LEU A 66 0.06 -1.16 -3.91
C LEU A 66 0.17 0.37 -3.96
N GLU A 67 0.03 1.01 -2.81
CA GLU A 67 0.21 2.45 -2.65
C GLU A 67 1.52 2.74 -1.92
N ILE A 68 2.30 3.67 -2.45
CA ILE A 68 3.61 4.04 -1.90
C ILE A 68 3.60 5.52 -1.55
N TYR A 69 3.78 5.82 -0.28
CA TYR A 69 3.86 7.17 0.25
C TYR A 69 5.31 7.52 0.61
N HIS A 70 5.81 8.64 0.10
CA HIS A 70 7.19 9.04 0.30
C HIS A 70 7.41 10.55 0.19
N ASN A 71 8.58 11.01 0.65
CA ASN A 71 9.05 12.38 0.53
C ASN A 71 10.43 12.48 -0.15
N CYS A 72 10.88 11.41 -0.82
CA CYS A 72 12.14 11.40 -1.56
C CYS A 72 12.18 12.53 -2.60
N ASN A 73 13.28 13.29 -2.62
CA ASN A 73 13.49 14.43 -3.52
C ASN A 73 12.34 15.47 -3.52
N ASP A 74 11.62 15.61 -2.40
CA ASP A 74 10.41 16.46 -2.33
C ASP A 74 10.69 17.87 -1.76
N GLY A 75 11.90 18.12 -1.25
CA GLY A 75 12.29 19.41 -0.68
C GLY A 75 11.52 19.76 0.60
N ILE A 76 11.17 21.03 0.78
CA ILE A 76 10.37 21.54 1.91
C ILE A 76 8.93 21.79 1.42
N ARG A 77 8.26 20.73 1.00
CA ARG A 77 6.83 20.77 0.63
C ARG A 77 6.05 20.01 1.69
N GLY A 78 4.95 20.56 2.20
CA GLY A 78 4.08 19.88 3.15
C GLY A 78 3.32 18.74 2.47
N GLY A 79 3.10 17.61 3.14
CA GLY A 79 2.48 16.42 2.52
C GLY A 79 3.45 15.33 2.08
N LEU A 80 2.89 14.23 1.56
CA LEU A 80 3.60 13.08 0.99
C LEU A 80 3.24 12.92 -0.49
N ARG A 81 4.21 12.47 -1.28
CA ARG A 81 3.99 12.00 -2.66
C ARG A 81 3.43 10.58 -2.60
N LYS A 82 2.43 10.28 -3.42
CA LYS A 82 1.73 8.98 -3.45
C LYS A 82 1.77 8.39 -4.85
N LEU A 83 2.26 7.16 -4.95
CA LEU A 83 2.19 6.32 -6.15
C LEU A 83 1.18 5.19 -5.94
N ARG A 84 0.53 4.75 -7.02
CA ARG A 84 -0.43 3.64 -7.01
C ARG A 84 -0.10 2.65 -8.13
N PHE A 85 -0.01 1.37 -7.79
CA PHE A 85 0.24 0.28 -8.73
C PHE A 85 -0.81 -0.81 -8.57
N GLY A 86 -1.62 -1.05 -9.61
CA GLY A 86 -2.49 -2.23 -9.64
C GLY A 86 -1.64 -3.50 -9.68
N LEU A 87 -1.92 -4.43 -8.77
CA LEU A 87 -1.24 -5.73 -8.74
C LEU A 87 -2.01 -6.74 -9.60
N PRO A 88 -1.34 -7.62 -10.37
CA PRO A 88 -2.02 -8.57 -11.24
C PRO A 88 -2.80 -9.63 -10.46
N ASP A 89 -4.02 -9.93 -10.90
CA ASP A 89 -4.95 -10.87 -10.25
C ASP A 89 -4.38 -12.29 -10.05
N GLN A 90 -3.40 -12.70 -10.86
CA GLN A 90 -2.80 -14.04 -10.78
C GLN A 90 -2.03 -14.32 -9.46
N TYR A 91 -1.77 -13.27 -8.67
CA TYR A 91 -1.13 -13.34 -7.36
C TYR A 91 -2.13 -13.38 -6.20
N ILE A 92 -3.42 -13.36 -6.50
CA ILE A 92 -4.50 -13.51 -5.53
C ILE A 92 -4.72 -15.00 -5.30
N THR A 93 -4.72 -15.42 -4.03
CA THR A 93 -4.84 -16.82 -3.64
C THR A 93 -5.92 -17.00 -2.59
N ALA A 94 -6.71 -18.07 -2.71
CA ALA A 94 -7.70 -18.41 -1.70
C ALA A 94 -7.00 -18.97 -0.45
N GLY A 95 -7.37 -18.46 0.71
CA GLY A 95 -6.86 -18.80 2.02
C GLY A 95 -6.43 -17.56 2.82
N LEU A 96 -6.21 -17.77 4.11
CA LEU A 96 -5.77 -16.74 5.07
C LEU A 96 -4.31 -16.30 4.87
N ASN A 97 -3.55 -16.99 4.03
CA ASN A 97 -2.16 -16.65 3.76
C ASN A 97 -1.91 -16.72 2.25
N ALA A 98 -1.11 -15.79 1.75
CA ALA A 98 -0.74 -15.70 0.35
C ALA A 98 0.14 -16.89 -0.04
N GLU A 99 -0.32 -17.71 -0.99
CA GLU A 99 0.49 -18.82 -1.51
C GLU A 99 1.53 -18.33 -2.53
N LYS A 100 1.35 -17.11 -3.05
CA LYS A 100 2.21 -16.50 -4.07
C LYS A 100 2.47 -15.04 -3.74
N THR A 101 3.66 -14.59 -4.07
CA THR A 101 4.07 -13.19 -3.93
C THR A 101 4.55 -12.64 -5.27
N ILE A 102 4.29 -11.35 -5.51
CA ILE A 102 4.81 -10.61 -6.66
C ILE A 102 6.06 -9.83 -6.27
N ASP A 103 7.13 -9.97 -7.05
CA ASP A 103 8.25 -9.03 -7.00
C ASP A 103 7.91 -7.83 -7.90
N VAL A 104 7.62 -6.68 -7.28
CA VAL A 104 7.31 -5.43 -8.00
C VAL A 104 8.57 -4.73 -8.52
N GLY A 105 9.74 -5.29 -8.21
CA GLY A 105 11.04 -4.83 -8.67
C GLY A 105 11.57 -3.63 -7.90
N VAL A 106 12.30 -2.77 -8.61
CA VAL A 106 12.97 -1.60 -8.05
C VAL A 106 12.30 -0.34 -8.56
N ILE A 107 11.67 0.40 -7.66
CA ILE A 107 10.99 1.66 -7.97
C ILE A 107 11.85 2.80 -7.43
N ASN A 108 12.34 3.68 -8.31
CA ASN A 108 13.12 4.84 -7.91
C ASN A 108 12.19 6.00 -7.54
N LEU A 109 12.06 6.29 -6.25
CA LEU A 109 11.16 7.30 -5.71
C LEU A 109 11.68 8.75 -5.84
N GLU A 110 12.91 8.97 -6.31
CA GLU A 110 13.42 10.31 -6.60
C GLU A 110 12.86 10.91 -7.90
N LEU A 111 12.38 10.04 -8.80
CA LEU A 111 11.81 10.42 -10.10
C LEU A 111 10.40 10.99 -9.93
N GLY A 112 10.03 11.94 -10.78
CA GLY A 112 8.64 12.37 -10.94
C GLY A 112 7.89 11.43 -11.86
N TYR A 113 6.87 10.74 -11.33
CA TYR A 113 5.97 9.89 -12.13
C TYR A 113 4.74 10.68 -12.57
N LYS A 114 4.23 10.39 -13.77
CA LYS A 114 3.14 11.18 -14.37
C LYS A 114 1.83 11.10 -13.58
N GLU A 115 1.51 9.93 -13.04
CA GLU A 115 0.28 9.65 -12.29
C GLU A 115 0.50 9.75 -10.76
N GLU A 116 1.61 10.35 -10.33
CA GLU A 116 1.86 10.60 -8.91
C GLU A 116 0.93 11.68 -8.37
N THR A 117 0.37 11.43 -7.19
CA THR A 117 -0.47 12.38 -6.46
C THR A 117 0.22 12.88 -5.19
N ARG A 118 -0.42 13.81 -4.49
CA ARG A 118 0.06 14.34 -3.21
C ARG A 118 -1.05 14.26 -2.17
N ILE A 119 -0.70 13.82 -0.97
CA ILE A 119 -1.56 13.81 0.22
C ILE A 119 -1.05 14.87 1.18
N GLU A 120 -1.92 15.75 1.65
CA GLU A 120 -1.56 16.75 2.66
C GLU A 120 -1.63 16.12 4.05
N LEU A 121 -0.65 16.39 4.91
CA LEU A 121 -0.58 15.77 6.25
C LEU A 121 -1.72 16.21 7.17
N GLU A 122 -2.53 17.19 6.78
CA GLU A 122 -3.68 17.67 7.53
C GLU A 122 -4.94 16.80 7.30
N ASP A 123 -4.94 15.97 6.24
CA ASP A 123 -6.05 15.08 5.88
C ASP A 123 -5.96 13.69 6.56
N GLU A 124 -4.94 13.44 7.40
CA GLU A 124 -4.63 12.11 7.97
C GLU A 124 -4.18 12.15 9.46
N TYR A 125 -4.75 13.04 10.28
CA TYR A 125 -4.62 12.95 11.75
C TYR A 125 -5.87 12.33 12.37
N ASP A 126 -5.86 11.01 12.53
CA ASP A 126 -6.55 10.30 13.62
C ASP A 126 -5.74 9.03 13.98
N LEU A 127 -4.43 9.20 14.22
CA LEU A 127 -3.53 8.10 14.60
C LEU A 127 -3.06 8.16 16.08
N ASP A 128 -3.87 8.72 17.00
CA ASP A 128 -3.64 8.52 18.44
C ASP A 128 -4.88 8.40 19.35
N GLY A 129 -6.11 8.43 18.84
CA GLY A 129 -7.29 8.00 19.60
C GLY A 129 -7.57 8.81 20.88
N SER A 130 -7.79 10.12 20.78
CA SER A 130 -8.56 10.82 21.82
C SER A 130 -9.47 11.91 21.25
N THR A 131 -10.75 11.79 21.59
CA THR A 131 -11.88 12.60 21.16
C THR A 131 -11.80 14.06 21.63
N LEU A 132 -12.29 15.00 20.81
CA LEU A 132 -13.34 16.01 21.09
C LEU A 132 -13.06 17.34 20.36
N VAL A 133 -13.92 17.69 19.39
CA VAL A 133 -14.54 19.01 19.34
C VAL A 133 -15.99 18.84 18.86
N GLU A 134 -16.88 19.56 19.55
CA GLU A 134 -18.34 19.39 19.71
C GLU A 134 -19.20 19.20 18.45
#